data_AF-A0AAP0QND2-F1
#
_entry.id   AF-A0AAP0QND2-F1
#
_cell.length_a   1.000
_cell.length_b   1.000
_cell.length_c   1.000
_cell.angle_alpha   90.00
_cell.angle_beta   90.00
_cell.angle_gamma   90.00
#
_symmetry.space_group_name_H-M   'P 1'
#
loop_
_entity.id
_entity.type
_entity.pdbx_description
1 polymer ?
#
loop_
_entity_poly.entity_id
_entity_poly.type
_entity_poly.pdbx_seq_one_letter_code
_entity_poly.pdbx_strand_id
1 'polypeptide(L)'
;MTSQLDKGKRVAVDSASPSSKSSSNAEVKIGEPCSLVSATYSVEACREAIAKFIIKDEMSFRVVEGEGFREMLGVFENTFKVPSRTTIARDILQLYKKTKKDLTDFFVSSHQRVCLTIDTWTSAQNLCYMCLTAHFIDDNWTLHKKILNFCQVADHKGEIIGRQIETCLLDWGIERVFTVTVDNASSNDGVVFYLSKVVNNWNGAL
;
A
#
# COMPACT_ATOMS: atom_id res chain seq x y z
N MET A 1 -41.22 24.11 10.85
CA MET A 1 -40.41 25.16 11.52
C MET A 1 -38.95 24.79 11.34
N THR A 2 -38.35 25.15 10.20
CA THR A 2 -37.57 26.38 9.98
C THR A 2 -36.26 26.48 10.78
N SER A 3 -35.16 26.35 10.02
CA SER A 3 -33.89 27.09 10.17
C SER A 3 -32.94 26.56 11.26
N GLN A 4 -31.62 26.44 11.08
CA GLN A 4 -30.69 27.01 10.11
C GLN A 4 -29.54 26.05 9.79
N LEU A 5 -29.05 26.13 8.55
CA LEU A 5 -27.72 25.67 8.14
C LEU A 5 -26.67 26.55 8.80
N ASP A 6 -25.74 25.97 9.56
CA ASP A 6 -24.49 26.64 9.91
C ASP A 6 -23.46 26.38 8.79
N LYS A 7 -23.28 27.40 7.94
CA LYS A 7 -22.20 27.48 6.96
C LYS A 7 -20.96 28.04 7.64
N GLY A 8 -20.20 27.16 8.29
CA GLY A 8 -18.88 27.45 8.84
C GLY A 8 -17.83 27.71 7.75
N LYS A 9 -17.55 28.99 7.53
CA LYS A 9 -16.38 29.64 6.89
C LYS A 9 -15.21 28.71 6.50
N ARG A 10 -15.03 28.51 5.19
CA ARG A 10 -13.72 28.13 4.60
C ARG A 10 -12.76 29.31 4.80
N VAL A 11 -11.74 29.13 5.63
CA VAL A 11 -10.56 29.99 5.62
C VAL A 11 -9.73 29.58 4.40
N ALA A 12 -9.52 30.52 3.48
CA ALA A 12 -8.59 30.36 2.39
C ALA A 12 -7.18 30.23 2.99
N VAL A 13 -6.57 29.06 2.83
CA VAL A 13 -5.13 28.90 3.07
C VAL A 13 -4.47 29.23 1.74
N ASP A 14 -3.64 30.26 1.77
CA ASP A 14 -2.93 30.79 0.61
C ASP A 14 -2.24 29.70 -0.20
N SER A 15 -2.50 29.73 -1.50
CA SER A 15 -1.80 28.92 -2.49
C SER A 15 -0.39 29.48 -2.70
N ALA A 16 0.52 29.12 -1.80
CA ALA A 16 1.94 29.31 -2.02
C ALA A 16 2.43 28.25 -3.02
N SER A 17 2.51 28.65 -4.29
CA SER A 17 3.21 27.89 -5.33
C SER A 17 4.68 27.72 -4.93
N PRO A 18 5.24 26.49 -4.91
CA PRO A 18 6.68 26.34 -4.83
C PRO A 18 7.28 26.79 -6.16
N SER A 19 8.02 27.89 -6.07
CA SER A 19 8.89 28.50 -7.07
C SER A 19 9.42 27.51 -8.11
N SER A 20 9.27 27.87 -9.38
CA SER A 20 10.07 27.35 -10.49
C SER A 20 11.53 27.27 -10.05
N LYS A 21 12.09 26.05 -9.98
CA LYS A 21 13.54 25.90 -9.95
C LYS A 21 14.05 26.51 -11.26
N SER A 22 14.62 27.70 -11.17
CA SER A 22 15.38 28.28 -12.26
C SER A 22 16.41 27.23 -12.65
N SER A 23 16.34 26.77 -13.89
CA SER A 23 17.42 26.00 -14.51
C SER A 23 18.70 26.79 -14.27
N SER A 24 19.55 26.33 -13.36
CA SER A 24 20.93 26.78 -13.34
C SER A 24 21.49 26.45 -14.72
N ASN A 25 22.03 27.47 -15.39
CA ASN A 25 22.81 27.28 -16.60
C ASN A 25 23.98 26.34 -16.27
N ALA A 26 23.77 25.04 -16.44
CA ALA A 26 24.85 24.09 -16.53
C ALA A 26 25.46 24.32 -17.92
N GLU A 27 26.67 24.87 -17.93
CA GLU A 27 27.50 24.92 -19.13
C GLU A 27 27.56 23.51 -19.74
N VAL A 28 27.05 23.37 -20.96
CA VAL A 28 27.18 22.12 -21.72
C VAL A 28 28.66 21.92 -21.99
N LYS A 29 29.29 20.99 -21.26
CA LYS A 29 30.67 20.59 -21.54
C LYS A 29 30.70 19.88 -22.88
N ILE A 30 31.08 20.62 -23.92
CA ILE A 30 31.33 20.09 -25.25
C ILE A 30 32.55 19.15 -25.15
N GLY A 31 32.33 17.84 -25.19
CA GLY A 31 33.39 16.84 -25.18
C GLY A 31 33.20 15.63 -24.26
N GLU A 32 32.11 15.52 -23.49
CA GLU A 32 31.81 14.25 -22.81
C GLU A 32 31.41 13.17 -23.84
N PRO A 33 32.06 12.00 -23.83
CA PRO A 33 31.66 10.91 -24.71
C PRO A 33 30.22 10.51 -24.36
N CYS A 34 29.31 10.74 -25.30
CA CYS A 34 27.95 10.26 -25.22
C CYS A 34 28.01 8.73 -25.18
N SER A 35 27.88 8.14 -24.00
CA SER A 35 27.84 6.69 -23.88
C SER A 35 26.50 6.24 -24.45
N LEU A 36 26.54 5.56 -25.60
CA LEU A 36 25.38 4.86 -26.11
C LEU A 36 25.06 3.74 -25.13
N VAL A 37 24.11 3.99 -24.22
CA VAL A 37 23.55 2.94 -23.37
C VAL A 37 22.65 2.09 -24.27
N SER A 38 23.14 0.91 -24.64
CA SER A 38 22.31 -0.10 -25.30
C SER A 38 21.21 -0.54 -24.33
N ALA A 39 19.99 -0.05 -24.52
CA ALA A 39 18.83 -0.56 -23.80
C ALA A 39 18.53 -1.96 -24.34
N THR A 40 18.87 -2.99 -23.58
CA THR A 40 18.59 -4.38 -23.94
C THR A 40 17.12 -4.68 -23.72
N TYR A 41 16.44 -5.16 -24.75
CA TYR A 41 15.08 -5.67 -24.64
C TYR A 41 15.02 -6.82 -23.61
N SER A 42 14.06 -6.75 -22.69
CA SER A 42 13.77 -7.81 -21.73
C SER A 42 12.26 -8.02 -21.64
N VAL A 43 11.83 -9.25 -21.91
CA VAL A 43 10.44 -9.67 -21.80
C VAL A 43 9.96 -9.55 -20.35
N GLU A 44 10.84 -9.85 -19.40
CA GLU A 44 10.60 -9.76 -17.97
C GLU A 44 10.35 -8.31 -17.55
N ALA A 45 11.16 -7.37 -18.04
CA ALA A 45 10.97 -5.94 -17.78
C ALA A 45 9.65 -5.43 -18.34
N CYS A 46 9.26 -5.85 -19.54
CA CYS A 46 7.95 -5.51 -20.12
C CYS A 46 6.79 -6.06 -19.27
N ARG A 47 6.87 -7.31 -18.81
CA ARG A 47 5.85 -7.92 -17.95
C ARG A 47 5.75 -7.20 -16.60
N GLU A 48 6.88 -6.87 -16.00
CA GLU A 48 6.92 -6.11 -14.75
C GLU A 48 6.34 -4.70 -14.92
N ALA A 49 6.60 -4.04 -16.05
CA ALA A 49 6.02 -2.74 -16.38
C ALA A 49 4.48 -2.81 -16.49
N ILE A 50 3.95 -3.83 -17.16
CA ILE A 50 2.50 -4.07 -17.26
C ILE A 50 1.89 -4.36 -15.88
N ALA A 51 2.55 -5.18 -15.06
CA ALA A 51 2.10 -5.45 -13.69
C ALA A 51 2.05 -4.16 -12.85
N LYS A 52 3.08 -3.31 -12.95
CA LYS A 52 3.13 -2.01 -12.26
C LYS A 52 2.04 -1.06 -12.76
N PHE A 53 1.79 -0.99 -14.06
CA PHE A 53 0.69 -0.23 -14.64
C PHE A 53 -0.64 -0.66 -14.04
N ILE A 54 -0.92 -1.96 -14.02
CA ILE A 54 -2.17 -2.52 -13.46
C ILE A 54 -2.34 -2.17 -11.98
N ILE A 55 -1.25 -2.25 -11.20
CA ILE A 55 -1.30 -1.95 -9.76
C ILE A 55 -1.49 -0.45 -9.51
N LYS A 56 -0.71 0.41 -10.19
CA LYS A 56 -0.72 1.86 -9.94
C LYS A 56 -1.99 2.54 -10.43
N ASP A 57 -2.52 2.06 -11.55
CA ASP A 57 -3.68 2.65 -12.21
C ASP A 57 -4.96 1.87 -11.87
N GLU A 58 -4.87 0.92 -10.93
CA GLU A 58 -5.99 0.11 -10.42
C GLU A 58 -6.79 -0.60 -11.52
N MET A 59 -6.10 -1.03 -12.57
CA MET A 59 -6.74 -1.63 -13.73
C MET A 59 -7.19 -3.06 -13.46
N SER A 60 -8.27 -3.49 -14.13
CA SER A 60 -8.64 -4.90 -14.16
C SER A 60 -7.54 -5.74 -14.82
N PHE A 61 -7.27 -6.94 -14.31
CA PHE A 61 -6.37 -7.90 -14.96
C PHE A 61 -6.79 -8.25 -16.40
N ARG A 62 -8.05 -8.02 -16.77
CA ARG A 62 -8.55 -8.22 -18.13
C ARG A 62 -8.06 -7.18 -19.13
N VAL A 63 -7.48 -6.05 -18.67
CA VAL A 63 -7.01 -4.98 -19.55
C VAL A 63 -6.04 -5.49 -20.62
N VAL A 64 -5.20 -6.46 -20.26
CA VAL A 64 -4.19 -7.04 -21.17
C VAL A 64 -4.79 -7.88 -22.30
N GLU A 65 -6.06 -8.26 -22.18
CA GLU A 65 -6.79 -9.00 -23.19
C GLU A 65 -7.59 -8.07 -24.12
N GLY A 66 -7.73 -6.79 -23.79
CA GLY A 66 -8.44 -5.80 -24.60
C GLY A 66 -7.72 -5.48 -25.91
N GLU A 67 -8.49 -5.37 -27.00
CA GLU A 67 -7.97 -5.12 -28.35
C GLU A 67 -7.12 -3.84 -28.41
N GLY A 68 -7.65 -2.69 -27.97
CA GLY A 68 -6.91 -1.43 -28.00
C GLY A 68 -5.61 -1.44 -27.18
N PHE A 69 -5.56 -2.18 -26.07
CA PHE A 69 -4.32 -2.34 -25.30
C PHE A 69 -3.26 -3.12 -26.09
N ARG A 70 -3.67 -4.18 -26.80
CA ARG A 70 -2.77 -5.01 -27.61
C ARG A 70 -2.33 -4.30 -28.88
N GLU A 71 -3.21 -3.53 -29.52
CA GLU A 71 -2.86 -2.68 -30.66
C GLU A 71 -1.83 -1.62 -30.28
N MET A 72 -2.07 -0.91 -29.17
CA MET A 72 -1.13 0.08 -28.63
C MET A 72 0.24 -0.55 -28.34
N LEU A 73 0.29 -1.69 -27.64
CA LEU A 73 1.56 -2.38 -27.39
C LEU A 73 2.21 -2.91 -28.67
N GLY A 74 1.43 -3.29 -29.69
CA GLY A 74 1.96 -3.70 -30.99
C GLY A 74 2.67 -2.57 -31.74
N VAL A 75 2.25 -1.31 -31.52
CA VAL A 75 2.94 -0.12 -32.04
C VAL A 75 4.23 0.16 -31.28
N PHE A 76 4.21 0.02 -29.94
CA PHE A 76 5.37 0.30 -29.11
C PHE A 76 6.45 -0.80 -29.19
N GLU A 77 6.04 -2.06 -29.20
CA GLU A 77 6.93 -3.22 -29.23
C GLU A 77 6.24 -4.39 -29.95
N ASN A 78 6.45 -4.47 -31.26
CA ASN A 78 5.77 -5.45 -32.11
C ASN A 78 6.18 -6.91 -31.85
N THR A 79 7.34 -7.14 -31.20
CA THR A 79 7.82 -8.50 -30.89
C THR A 79 7.24 -9.03 -29.58
N PHE A 80 6.73 -8.15 -28.71
CA PHE A 80 6.27 -8.53 -27.38
C PHE A 80 4.92 -9.26 -27.46
N LYS A 81 4.91 -10.49 -26.93
CA LYS A 81 3.68 -11.28 -26.80
C LYS A 81 3.00 -10.95 -25.48
N VAL A 82 1.91 -10.18 -25.57
CA VAL A 82 1.12 -9.79 -24.40
C VAL A 82 0.62 -11.03 -23.64
N PRO A 83 0.98 -11.18 -22.36
CA PRO A 83 0.56 -12.33 -21.54
C PRO A 83 -0.95 -12.34 -21.27
N SER A 84 -1.48 -13.52 -20.93
CA SER A 84 -2.88 -13.66 -20.47
C SER A 84 -3.11 -12.99 -19.12
N ARG A 85 -4.38 -12.68 -18.80
CA ARG A 85 -4.76 -12.14 -17.47
C ARG A 85 -4.30 -13.04 -16.32
N THR A 86 -4.33 -14.35 -16.51
CA THR A 86 -3.93 -15.34 -15.49
C THR A 86 -2.42 -15.31 -15.26
N THR A 87 -1.63 -15.12 -16.32
CA THR A 87 -0.18 -14.98 -16.22
C THR A 87 0.18 -13.68 -15.51
N ILE A 88 -0.46 -12.57 -15.87
CA ILE A 88 -0.26 -11.28 -15.19
C ILE A 88 -0.66 -11.32 -13.72
N ALA A 89 -1.78 -11.97 -13.38
CA ALA A 89 -2.18 -12.14 -11.98
C ALA A 89 -1.12 -12.92 -11.18
N ARG A 90 -0.49 -13.94 -11.77
CA ARG A 90 0.63 -14.66 -11.15
C ARG A 90 1.86 -13.76 -10.97
N ASP A 91 2.18 -12.93 -11.96
CA ASP A 91 3.32 -12.00 -11.91
C ASP A 91 3.12 -10.95 -10.80
N ILE A 92 1.92 -10.38 -10.71
CA ILE A 92 1.55 -9.44 -9.64
C ILE A 92 1.65 -10.12 -8.27
N LEU A 93 1.19 -11.36 -8.13
CA LEU A 93 1.31 -12.11 -6.88
C LEU A 93 2.77 -12.37 -6.50
N GLN A 94 3.64 -12.67 -7.46
CA GLN A 94 5.08 -12.82 -7.22
C GLN A 94 5.71 -11.50 -6.77
N LEU A 95 5.35 -10.38 -7.41
CA LEU A 95 5.79 -9.05 -7.02
C LEU A 95 5.34 -8.71 -5.59
N TYR A 96 4.09 -9.03 -5.24
CA TYR A 96 3.58 -8.89 -3.88
C TYR A 96 4.39 -9.73 -2.89
N LYS A 97 4.63 -11.02 -3.17
CA LYS A 97 5.39 -11.90 -2.27
C LYS A 97 6.82 -11.38 -2.02
N LYS A 98 7.49 -10.90 -3.07
CA LYS A 98 8.81 -10.28 -2.96
C LYS A 98 8.76 -9.04 -2.08
N THR A 99 7.87 -8.10 -2.40
CA THR A 99 7.73 -6.84 -1.66
C THR A 99 7.31 -7.06 -0.19
N LYS A 100 6.43 -8.04 0.05
CA LYS A 100 6.05 -8.46 1.41
C LYS A 100 7.27 -8.95 2.17
N LYS A 101 8.08 -9.84 1.58
CA LYS A 101 9.31 -10.32 2.21
C LYS A 101 10.26 -9.17 2.54
N ASP A 102 10.53 -8.29 1.59
CA ASP A 102 11.43 -7.15 1.80
C ASP A 102 10.95 -6.25 2.96
N LEU A 103 9.62 -6.02 3.04
CA LEU A 103 9.02 -5.25 4.13
C LEU A 103 9.02 -5.98 5.48
N THR A 104 8.81 -7.30 5.50
CA THR A 104 8.97 -8.13 6.70
C THR A 104 10.41 -8.08 7.20
N ASP A 105 11.39 -8.25 6.32
CA ASP A 105 12.81 -8.18 6.66
C ASP A 105 13.17 -6.79 7.23
N PHE A 106 12.55 -5.71 6.73
CA PHE A 106 12.65 -4.36 7.29
C PHE A 106 12.07 -4.24 8.71
N PHE A 107 10.87 -4.78 8.98
CA PHE A 107 10.29 -4.73 10.32
C PHE A 107 11.13 -5.51 11.34
N VAL A 108 11.60 -6.70 10.96
CA VAL A 108 12.46 -7.53 11.82
C VAL A 108 13.79 -6.85 12.09
N SER A 109 14.41 -6.21 11.10
CA SER A 109 15.72 -5.55 11.29
C SER A 109 15.62 -4.24 12.05
N SER A 110 14.64 -3.39 11.75
CA SER A 110 14.47 -2.07 12.38
C SER A 110 14.07 -2.15 13.85
N HIS A 111 13.37 -3.22 14.27
CA HIS A 111 12.81 -3.36 15.62
C HIS A 111 11.99 -2.14 16.08
N GLN A 112 11.46 -1.37 15.14
CA GLN A 112 10.76 -0.12 15.44
C GLN A 112 9.34 -0.40 15.92
N ARG A 113 8.76 0.59 16.60
CA ARG A 113 7.34 0.56 16.97
C ARG A 113 6.47 0.98 15.79
N VAL A 114 5.32 0.34 15.62
CA VAL A 114 4.32 0.72 14.60
C VAL A 114 3.03 1.19 15.26
N CYS A 115 2.34 2.13 14.62
CA CYS A 115 0.97 2.49 14.97
C CYS A 115 0.02 1.72 14.05
N LEU A 116 -1.06 1.18 14.59
CA LEU A 116 -2.05 0.41 13.84
C LEU A 116 -3.34 1.20 13.70
N THR A 117 -3.96 1.13 12.53
CA THR A 117 -5.37 1.47 12.34
C THR A 117 -6.11 0.23 11.89
N ILE A 118 -7.22 -0.08 12.57
CA ILE A 118 -8.11 -1.19 12.23
C ILE A 118 -9.41 -0.56 11.76
N ASP A 119 -9.83 -0.94 10.57
CA ASP A 119 -11.11 -0.54 9.99
C ASP A 119 -11.93 -1.80 9.69
N THR A 120 -13.19 -1.81 10.12
CA THR A 120 -14.11 -2.92 9.88
C THR A 120 -15.42 -2.41 9.33
N TRP A 121 -15.89 -3.04 8.25
CA TRP A 121 -17.16 -2.67 7.63
C TRP A 121 -17.90 -3.91 7.10
N THR A 122 -19.21 -3.77 6.98
CA THR A 122 -20.07 -4.79 6.37
C THR A 122 -20.41 -4.36 4.94
N SER A 123 -20.16 -5.22 3.97
CA SER A 123 -20.51 -4.99 2.57
C SER A 123 -22.01 -5.08 2.35
N ALA A 124 -22.49 -4.63 1.19
CA ALA A 124 -23.89 -4.78 0.78
C ALA A 124 -24.36 -6.25 0.66
N GLN A 125 -23.42 -7.20 0.63
CA GLN A 125 -23.69 -8.64 0.62
C GLN A 125 -23.74 -9.24 2.04
N ASN A 126 -23.77 -8.40 3.08
CA ASN A 126 -23.68 -8.79 4.49
C ASN A 126 -22.39 -9.55 4.83
N LEU A 127 -21.29 -9.26 4.13
CA LEU A 127 -19.98 -9.81 4.45
C LEU A 127 -19.17 -8.79 5.23
N CYS A 128 -18.64 -9.16 6.39
CA CYS A 128 -17.74 -8.31 7.15
C CYS A 128 -16.33 -8.37 6.60
N TYR A 129 -15.70 -7.22 6.44
CA TYR A 129 -14.29 -7.08 6.10
C TYR A 129 -13.54 -6.33 7.18
N MET A 130 -12.24 -6.59 7.26
CA MET A 130 -11.30 -5.89 8.11
C MET A 130 -10.09 -5.47 7.28
N CYS A 131 -9.66 -4.23 7.47
CA CYS A 131 -8.38 -3.72 7.00
C CYS A 131 -7.50 -3.38 8.20
N LEU A 132 -6.34 -4.04 8.28
CA LEU A 132 -5.29 -3.71 9.23
C LEU A 132 -4.19 -2.93 8.50
N THR A 133 -3.94 -1.70 8.94
CA THR A 133 -2.90 -0.85 8.36
C THR A 133 -1.88 -0.47 9.43
N ALA A 134 -0.59 -0.60 9.09
CA ALA A 134 0.51 -0.12 9.91
C ALA A 134 1.01 1.24 9.39
N HIS A 135 1.36 2.10 10.35
CA HIS A 135 1.94 3.41 10.15
C HIS A 135 3.25 3.48 10.93
N PHE A 136 4.32 3.93 10.27
CA PHE A 136 5.65 4.03 10.87
C PHE A 136 6.49 5.08 10.16
N ILE A 137 7.57 5.52 10.81
CA ILE A 137 8.52 6.48 10.25
C ILE A 137 9.85 5.75 10.04
N ASP A 138 10.47 5.89 8.87
CA ASP A 138 11.78 5.29 8.57
C ASP A 138 12.96 6.17 9.02
N ASP A 139 14.18 5.68 8.83
CA ASP A 139 15.42 6.40 9.17
C ASP A 139 15.59 7.72 8.40
N ASN A 140 14.89 7.88 7.27
CA ASN A 140 14.87 9.11 6.47
C ASN A 140 13.76 10.06 6.91
N TRP A 141 13.15 9.82 8.07
CA TRP A 141 12.05 10.61 8.62
C TRP A 141 10.81 10.67 7.71
N THR A 142 10.61 9.62 6.90
CA THR A 142 9.46 9.51 5.99
C THR A 142 8.35 8.69 6.63
N LEU A 143 7.14 9.26 6.68
CA LEU A 143 5.96 8.53 7.14
C LEU A 143 5.50 7.53 6.08
N HIS A 144 5.41 6.26 6.48
CA HIS A 144 4.89 5.17 5.67
C HIS A 144 3.55 4.67 6.18
N LYS A 145 2.64 4.39 5.26
CA LYS A 145 1.35 3.72 5.50
C LYS A 145 1.30 2.45 4.67
N LYS A 146 1.15 1.28 5.32
CA LYS A 146 1.14 -0.03 4.65
C LYS A 146 -0.03 -0.89 5.14
N ILE A 147 -0.84 -1.40 4.22
CA ILE A 147 -1.90 -2.37 4.54
C ILE A 147 -1.22 -3.71 4.80
N LEU A 148 -1.34 -4.21 6.03
CA LEU A 148 -0.78 -5.49 6.46
C LEU A 148 -1.71 -6.65 6.14
N ASN A 149 -3.01 -6.42 6.28
CA ASN A 149 -4.02 -7.43 6.00
C ASN A 149 -5.33 -6.78 5.54
N PHE A 150 -5.96 -7.41 4.57
CA PHE A 150 -7.31 -7.11 4.13
C PHE A 150 -8.04 -8.43 3.96
N CYS A 151 -9.01 -8.71 4.81
CA CYS A 151 -9.63 -10.02 4.87
C CYS A 151 -11.10 -9.95 5.26
N GLN A 152 -11.86 -10.96 4.83
CA GLN A 152 -13.19 -11.18 5.34
C GLN A 152 -13.12 -11.75 6.77
N VAL A 153 -13.99 -11.28 7.65
CA VAL A 153 -14.11 -11.77 9.02
C VAL A 153 -15.44 -12.50 9.16
N ALA A 154 -15.41 -13.72 9.70
CA ALA A 154 -16.61 -14.56 9.83
C ALA A 154 -17.42 -14.26 11.10
N ASP A 155 -16.78 -13.83 12.18
CA ASP A 155 -17.41 -13.55 13.48
C ASP A 155 -16.89 -12.21 14.02
N HIS A 156 -17.80 -11.36 14.48
CA HIS A 156 -17.53 -10.01 14.97
C HIS A 156 -17.06 -9.98 16.44
N LYS A 157 -16.86 -11.13 17.08
CA LYS A 157 -16.32 -11.17 18.44
C LYS A 157 -14.90 -10.62 18.47
N GLY A 158 -14.68 -9.65 19.36
CA GLY A 158 -13.40 -8.96 19.49
C GLY A 158 -12.20 -9.89 19.73
N GLU A 159 -12.39 -11.03 20.41
CA GLU A 159 -11.32 -12.01 20.62
C GLU A 159 -10.88 -12.71 19.33
N ILE A 160 -11.82 -13.01 18.42
CA ILE A 160 -11.50 -13.70 17.15
C ILE A 160 -10.74 -12.73 16.24
N ILE A 161 -11.23 -11.50 16.13
CA ILE A 161 -10.55 -10.43 15.39
C ILE A 161 -9.17 -10.15 16.01
N GLY A 162 -9.10 -10.04 17.33
CA GLY A 162 -7.86 -9.81 18.06
C GLY A 162 -6.80 -10.89 17.79
N ARG A 163 -7.19 -12.17 17.82
CA ARG A 163 -6.29 -13.28 17.49
C ARG A 163 -5.83 -13.24 16.03
N GLN A 164 -6.72 -12.88 15.11
CA GLN A 164 -6.36 -12.76 13.70
C GLN A 164 -5.35 -11.62 13.46
N ILE A 165 -5.52 -10.50 14.17
CA ILE A 165 -4.55 -9.39 14.14
C ILE A 165 -3.23 -9.83 14.77
N GLU A 166 -3.26 -10.51 15.91
CA GLU A 166 -2.07 -11.08 16.56
C GLU A 166 -1.27 -11.98 15.60
N THR A 167 -1.90 -12.97 14.98
CA THR A 167 -1.24 -13.83 13.97
C THR A 167 -0.67 -13.00 12.83
N CYS A 168 -1.42 -12.01 12.35
CA CYS A 168 -0.93 -11.14 11.29
C CYS A 168 0.34 -10.38 11.71
N LEU A 169 0.36 -9.77 12.90
CA LEU A 169 1.53 -9.03 13.38
C LEU A 169 2.76 -9.94 13.53
N LEU A 170 2.58 -11.14 14.06
CA LEU A 170 3.63 -12.15 14.17
C LEU A 170 4.17 -12.58 12.79
N ASP A 171 3.29 -12.78 11.81
CA ASP A 171 3.68 -13.10 10.43
C ASP A 171 4.50 -11.98 9.77
N TRP A 172 4.29 -10.73 10.19
CA TRP A 172 5.05 -9.57 9.75
C TRP A 172 6.32 -9.32 10.57
N GLY A 173 6.57 -10.10 11.63
CA GLY A 173 7.68 -9.89 12.56
C GLY A 173 7.55 -8.62 13.42
N ILE A 174 6.31 -8.15 13.62
CA ILE A 174 6.01 -6.94 14.37
C ILE A 174 5.68 -7.32 15.81
N GLU A 175 6.61 -7.06 16.72
CA GLU A 175 6.46 -7.33 18.15
C GLU A 175 6.20 -6.08 19.00
N ARG A 176 6.32 -4.89 18.40
CA ARG A 176 6.23 -3.61 19.10
C ARG A 176 5.17 -2.71 18.49
N VAL A 177 4.04 -2.56 19.19
CA VAL A 177 2.93 -1.69 18.77
C VAL A 177 2.90 -0.47 19.67
N PHE A 178 2.91 0.72 19.09
CA PHE A 178 2.84 1.99 19.85
C PHE A 178 1.41 2.37 20.19
N THR A 179 0.54 2.39 19.18
CA THR A 179 -0.87 2.75 19.33
C THR A 179 -1.73 1.90 18.42
N VAL A 180 -2.99 1.73 18.82
CA VAL A 180 -4.04 1.13 18.00
C VAL A 180 -5.17 2.14 17.92
N THR A 181 -5.57 2.46 16.69
CA THR A 181 -6.71 3.35 16.41
C THR A 181 -7.80 2.54 15.74
N VAL A 182 -9.02 2.68 16.25
CA VAL A 182 -10.24 2.03 15.78
C VAL A 182 -11.32 3.11 15.60
N ASP A 183 -12.36 2.83 14.84
CA ASP A 183 -13.54 3.69 14.81
C ASP A 183 -14.36 3.57 16.11
N ASN A 184 -15.27 4.51 16.35
CA ASN A 184 -16.05 4.61 17.58
C ASN A 184 -17.25 3.64 17.60
N ALA A 185 -16.95 2.35 17.43
CA ALA A 185 -17.92 1.26 17.49
C ALA A 185 -17.61 0.37 18.70
N SER A 186 -18.63 0.07 19.52
CA SER A 186 -18.48 -0.72 20.75
C SER A 186 -17.98 -2.15 20.50
N SER A 187 -18.16 -2.67 19.28
CA SER A 187 -17.58 -3.96 18.87
C SER A 187 -16.05 -3.98 18.93
N ASN A 188 -15.39 -2.82 18.84
CA ASN A 188 -13.94 -2.71 18.86
C ASN A 188 -13.34 -2.79 20.26
N ASP A 189 -14.13 -2.53 21.31
CA ASP A 189 -13.64 -2.56 22.70
C ASP A 189 -13.02 -3.92 23.04
N GLY A 190 -13.64 -5.01 22.57
CA GLY A 190 -13.11 -6.36 22.75
C GLY A 190 -11.79 -6.60 22.01
N VAL A 191 -11.63 -6.02 20.81
CA VAL A 191 -10.40 -6.12 20.02
C VAL A 191 -9.25 -5.38 20.71
N VAL A 192 -9.51 -4.13 21.13
CA VAL A 192 -8.53 -3.29 21.83
C VAL A 192 -8.13 -3.94 23.15
N PHE A 193 -9.09 -4.46 23.92
CA PHE A 193 -8.81 -5.16 25.16
C PHE A 193 -7.93 -6.40 24.93
N TYR A 194 -8.23 -7.22 23.92
CA TYR A 194 -7.42 -8.38 23.57
C TYR A 194 -5.99 -7.98 23.20
N LEU A 195 -5.83 -7.02 22.28
CA LEU A 195 -4.52 -6.58 21.80
C LEU A 195 -3.68 -5.95 22.91
N SER A 196 -4.30 -5.18 23.82
CA SER A 196 -3.59 -4.61 24.97
C SER A 196 -2.94 -5.69 25.84
N LYS A 197 -3.59 -6.84 26.03
CA LYS A 197 -3.03 -7.95 26.80
C LYS A 197 -1.89 -8.64 26.05
N VAL A 198 -2.08 -8.91 24.77
CA VAL A 198 -1.12 -9.64 23.94
C VAL A 198 0.16 -8.83 23.75
N VAL A 199 0.04 -7.57 23.35
CA VAL A 199 1.19 -6.69 23.10
C VAL A 199 1.97 -6.45 24.38
N ASN A 200 1.31 -6.34 25.54
CA ASN A 200 2.00 -6.20 26.84
C ASN A 200 2.79 -7.43 27.26
N ASN A 201 2.37 -8.61 26.81
CA ASN A 201 3.08 -9.85 27.10
C ASN A 201 4.28 -10.05 26.18
N TRP A 202 4.32 -9.37 25.03
CA TRP A 202 5.52 -9.27 24.22
C TRP A 202 6.41 -8.24 24.90
N ASN A 203 7.67 -8.60 25.21
CA ASN A 203 8.62 -7.72 25.92
C ASN A 203 9.06 -6.46 25.11
N GLY A 204 8.17 -5.93 24.26
CA GLY A 204 8.32 -4.88 23.26
C GLY A 204 7.43 -3.63 23.45
N ALA A 205 6.73 -3.51 24.58
CA ALA A 205 6.00 -2.36 25.16
C ALA A 205 4.48 -2.26 24.95
N LEU A 206 3.72 -2.09 26.06
CA LEU A 206 3.17 -0.77 26.47
C LEU A 206 3.97 -0.23 27.65
#